data_AF-A0A2M7U7Y6-F1
#
_entry.id   AF-A0A2M7U7Y6-F1
#
_cell.length_a   1.000
_cell.length_b   1.000
_cell.length_c   1.000
_cell.angle_alpha   90.00
_cell.angle_beta   90.00
_cell.angle_gamma   90.00
#
_symmetry.space_group_name_H-M   'P 1'
#
loop_
_entity.id
_entity.type
_entity.pdbx_description
1 polymer ?
#
loop_
_entity_poly.entity_id
_entity_poly.type
_entity_poly.pdbx_seq_one_letter_code
_entity_poly.pdbx_strand_id
1 'polypeptide(L)' 'MYNWSVDEKYMRKFPRKYQLWRLEQIISYGLDGEKLDKNEVTSNWDYLKKRIDPERRKFLEFLLWPKQS' A
#
# COMPACT_ATOMS: atom_id res chain seq x y z
N MET A 1 -3.60 -9.52 8.04
CA MET A 1 -4.78 -9.23 7.22
C MET A 1 -5.28 -10.56 6.67
N TYR A 2 -6.57 -10.89 6.77
CA TYR A 2 -7.06 -12.20 6.33
C TYR A 2 -7.67 -12.11 4.92
N ASN A 3 -6.88 -12.41 3.90
CA ASN A 3 -7.36 -12.50 2.52
C ASN A 3 -8.04 -13.85 2.27
N TRP A 4 -9.34 -13.97 2.56
CA TRP A 4 -10.05 -15.24 2.43
C TRP A 4 -10.17 -15.77 0.98
N SER A 5 -9.92 -14.93 -0.03
CA SER A 5 -10.08 -15.27 -1.45
C SER A 5 -8.78 -15.26 -2.27
N VAL A 6 -7.62 -14.98 -1.66
CA VAL A 6 -6.35 -14.82 -2.40
C VAL A 6 -5.35 -15.91 -2.02
N ASP A 7 -4.87 -16.63 -3.04
CA ASP A 7 -3.74 -17.57 -2.88
C ASP A 7 -2.41 -16.79 -2.86
N GLU A 8 -1.98 -16.44 -1.65
CA GLU A 8 -0.69 -15.77 -1.44
C GLU A 8 0.51 -16.61 -1.87
N LYS A 9 0.43 -17.95 -1.77
CA LYS A 9 1.54 -18.84 -2.19
C LYS A 9 1.75 -18.76 -3.69
N TYR A 10 0.66 -18.69 -4.46
CA TYR A 10 0.73 -18.47 -5.90
C TYR A 10 1.25 -17.07 -6.23
N MET A 11 0.77 -16.03 -5.55
CA MET A 11 1.21 -14.65 -5.81
C MET A 11 2.70 -14.43 -5.54
N ARG A 12 3.29 -15.14 -4.59
CA ARG A 12 4.74 -15.08 -4.31
C ARG A 12 5.61 -15.47 -5.51
N LYS A 13 5.08 -16.18 -6.51
CA LYS A 13 5.77 -16.44 -7.79
C LYS A 13 5.98 -15.17 -8.63
N PHE A 14 5.25 -14.09 -8.33
CA PHE A 14 5.31 -12.80 -9.01
C PHE A 14 5.66 -11.69 -8.01
N PRO A 15 6.92 -11.61 -7.56
CA PRO A 15 7.32 -10.82 -6.39
C PRO A 15 6.92 -9.35 -6.49
N ARG A 16 7.11 -8.72 -7.66
CA ARG A 16 6.73 -7.31 -7.88
C ARG A 16 5.22 -7.08 -7.77
N LYS A 17 4.40 -7.99 -8.33
CA LYS A 17 2.94 -7.87 -8.26
C LYS A 17 2.43 -8.11 -6.85
N TYR A 18 3.02 -9.09 -6.15
CA TYR A 18 2.69 -9.37 -4.77
C TYR A 18 3.03 -8.20 -3.85
N GLN A 19 4.18 -7.56 -4.03
CA GLN A 19 4.58 -6.38 -3.26
C GLN A 19 3.58 -5.22 -3.42
N LEU A 20 3.23 -4.88 -4.67
CA LEU A 20 2.27 -3.81 -4.96
C LEU A 20 0.88 -4.10 -4.37
N TRP A 21 0.41 -5.33 -4.55
CA TRP A 21 -0.86 -5.77 -3.98
C TRP A 21 -0.83 -5.73 -2.45
N ARG A 22 0.26 -6.20 -1.81
CA ARG A 22 0.42 -6.15 -0.35
C ARG A 22 0.35 -4.72 0.17
N LEU A 23 1.02 -3.76 -0.48
CA LEU A 23 0.97 -2.35 -0.10
C LEU A 23 -0.45 -1.78 -0.20
N GLU A 24 -1.14 -2.04 -1.32
CA GLU A 24 -2.53 -1.63 -1.52
C GLU A 24 -3.44 -2.18 -0.42
N GLN A 25 -3.28 -3.46 -0.10
CA GLN A 25 -4.03 -4.17 0.92
C GLN A 25 -3.80 -3.59 2.32
N ILE A 26 -2.54 -3.44 2.73
CA ILE A 26 -2.15 -2.87 4.03
C ILE A 26 -2.71 -1.46 4.21
N ILE A 27 -2.61 -0.63 3.17
CA ILE A 27 -3.14 0.74 3.20
C ILE A 27 -4.67 0.73 3.34
N SER A 28 -5.35 -0.17 2.62
CA SER A 28 -6.82 -0.16 2.54
C SER A 28 -7.47 -0.75 3.79
N TYR A 29 -6.96 -1.87 4.29
CA TYR A 29 -7.63 -2.66 5.33
C TYR A 29 -6.95 -2.62 6.69
N GLY A 30 -5.75 -2.02 6.76
CA GLY A 30 -5.05 -1.81 8.01
C GLY A 30 -3.73 -2.58 8.10
N LEU A 31 -2.92 -2.09 9.03
CA LEU A 31 -1.52 -2.47 9.18
C LEU A 31 -1.30 -3.81 9.87
N ASP A 32 -2.27 -4.29 10.67
CA ASP A 32 -2.14 -5.49 11.51
C ASP A 32 -0.81 -5.57 12.28
N GLY A 33 -0.33 -4.41 12.77
CA GLY A 33 0.92 -4.29 13.52
C GLY A 33 2.18 -4.08 12.66
N GLU A 34 2.07 -4.12 11.33
CA GLU A 34 3.18 -3.86 10.40
C GLU A 34 3.35 -2.36 10.15
N LYS A 35 4.59 -1.88 10.01
CA LYS A 35 4.86 -0.50 9.60
C LYS A 35 5.01 -0.41 8.10
N LEU A 36 4.46 0.65 7.50
CA LEU A 36 4.75 1.00 6.11
C LEU A 36 6.12 1.65 6.02
N ASP A 37 6.95 1.16 5.09
CA ASP A 37 8.18 1.84 4.73
C ASP A 37 7.86 3.04 3.82
N LYS A 38 8.33 4.23 4.22
CA LYS A 38 8.08 5.47 3.48
C LYS A 38 8.60 5.39 2.05
N ASN A 39 9.82 4.89 1.87
CA ASN A 39 10.45 4.83 0.56
C ASN A 39 9.68 3.88 -0.35
N GLU A 40 9.30 2.70 0.16
CA GLU A 40 8.50 1.71 -0.55
C GLU A 40 7.17 2.29 -1.06
N VAL A 41 6.47 3.05 -0.21
CA VAL A 41 5.22 3.72 -0.60
C VAL A 41 5.47 4.80 -1.64
N THR A 42 6.49 5.65 -1.46
CA THR A 42 6.79 6.72 -2.42
C THR A 42 7.23 6.20 -3.78
N SER A 43 8.06 5.14 -3.83
CA SER A 43 8.53 4.53 -5.09
C SER A 43 7.40 3.87 -5.89
N ASN A 44 6.33 3.44 -5.22
CA ASN A 44 5.17 2.79 -5.85
C ASN A 44 3.94 3.70 -5.90
N TRP A 45 4.09 5.00 -5.60
CA TRP A 45 2.97 5.92 -5.41
C TRP A 45 2.06 6.05 -6.64
N ASP A 46 2.64 6.06 -7.84
CA ASP A 46 1.88 6.18 -9.09
C ASP A 46 0.90 5.02 -9.33
N TYR A 47 1.22 3.85 -8.79
CA TYR A 47 0.32 2.70 -8.79
C TYR A 47 -0.72 2.82 -7.68
N LEU A 48 -0.26 3.12 -6.45
CA LEU A 48 -1.11 3.13 -5.26
C LEU A 48 -2.19 4.22 -5.33
N LYS A 49 -1.86 5.44 -5.74
CA LYS A 49 -2.78 6.59 -5.78
C LYS A 49 -4.01 6.40 -6.67
N LYS A 50 -3.97 5.41 -7.58
CA LYS A 50 -5.07 5.06 -8.50
C LYS A 50 -6.00 3.98 -7.94
N ARG A 51 -5.61 3.30 -6.86
CA ARG A 51 -6.25 2.08 -6.36
C ARG A 51 -6.73 2.19 -4.91
N ILE A 52 -6.14 3.09 -4.13
CA ILE A 52 -6.59 3.43 -2.78
C ILE A 52 -7.76 4.43 -2.83
N ASP A 53 -8.61 4.42 -1.82
CA ASP A 53 -9.72 5.36 -1.74
C ASP A 53 -9.24 6.82 -1.59
N PRO A 54 -10.07 7.81 -2.00
CA PRO A 54 -9.67 9.21 -2.01
C PRO A 54 -9.25 9.76 -0.64
N GLU A 55 -9.86 9.32 0.46
CA GLU A 55 -9.57 9.86 1.79
C GLU A 55 -8.25 9.32 2.33
N ARG A 56 -7.99 8.01 2.18
CA ARG A 56 -6.67 7.44 2.48
C ARG A 56 -5.58 8.03 1.60
N ARG A 57 -5.88 8.29 0.33
CA ARG A 57 -4.93 8.97 -0.57
C ARG A 57 -4.53 10.34 -0.04
N LYS A 58 -5.49 11.20 0.28
CA LYS A 58 -5.21 12.54 0.81
C LYS A 58 -4.41 12.48 2.11
N PHE A 59 -4.77 11.54 2.99
CA PHE A 59 -4.06 11.34 4.25
C PHE A 59 -2.61 10.93 4.03
N LEU A 60 -2.35 9.97 3.13
CA LEU A 60 -0.99 9.57 2.78
C LEU A 60 -0.23 10.70 2.09
N GLU A 61 -0.86 11.47 1.20
CA GLU A 61 -0.23 12.63 0.56
C GLU A 61 0.23 13.65 1.61
N PHE A 62 -0.62 13.94 2.59
CA PHE A 62 -0.31 14.82 3.71
C PHE A 62 0.89 14.33 4.54
N LEU A 63 0.97 13.03 4.83
CA LEU A 63 2.08 12.45 5.60
C LEU A 63 3.39 12.36 4.81
N LEU A 64 3.32 12.04 3.53
CA LEU A 64 4.50 11.77 2.69
C LEU A 64 5.15 13.07 2.20
N TRP A 65 4.34 14.07 1.86
CA TRP A 65 4.76 15.39 1.35
C TRP A 65 4.15 16.52 2.20
N PRO A 66 4.58 16.67 3.47
CA PRO A 66 4.12 17.78 4.28
C PRO A 66 4.53 19.10 3.63
N LYS A 67 3.60 20.06 3.54
CA LYS A 67 3.93 21.41 3.09
C LYS A 67 4.95 22.00 4.05
N GLN A 68 6.09 22.42 3.52
CA GLN A 68 7.03 23.25 4.28
C GLN A 68 6.36 24.62 4.48
N SER A 69 6.25 25.03 5.74
CA SER A 69 5.74 26.36 6.13
C SER A 69 6.84 27.40 6.03
#